data_AF-A0AAE6JLU8-F1
#
_entry.id   AF-A0AAE6JLU8-F1
#
_cell.length_a   1.000
_cell.length_b   1.000
_cell.length_c   1.000
_cell.angle_alpha   90.00
_cell.angle_beta   90.00
_cell.angle_gamma   90.00
#
_symmetry.space_group_name_H-M   'P 1'
#
loop_
_entity.id
_entity.type
_entity.pdbx_description
1 polymer ?
#
loop_
_entity_poly.entity_id
_entity_poly.type
_entity_poly.pdbx_seq_one_letter_code
_entity_poly.pdbx_strand_id
1 'polypeptide(L)'
;MKTIQLKLYQFEELSEQGREKAITDNADFNVSYNWWDMTYEDARNIGLKITGFDLDRAHYCNAEFINDAIYTARQITIDHGEQCDTYRIATDFQQSRDLIVSTWPKEETGEFEQADELDEALDNCENRFLKSLAHAYLRILDNEHDHLTSDEAIADALTANEYWFTADGKMATHLEKLALTA
;
A
#
# COMPACT_ATOMS: atom_id res chain seq x y z
N MET A 1 5.54 42.54 -28.08
CA MET A 1 4.53 41.70 -27.39
C MET A 1 4.15 40.58 -28.33
N LYS A 2 4.18 39.33 -27.88
CA LYS A 2 3.63 38.18 -28.62
C LYS A 2 2.35 37.74 -27.91
N THR A 3 1.32 37.39 -28.68
CA THR A 3 0.04 36.89 -28.16
C THR A 3 -0.21 35.51 -28.73
N ILE A 4 -0.66 34.58 -27.90
CA ILE A 4 -1.05 33.22 -28.26
C ILE A 4 -2.51 33.05 -27.85
N GLN A 5 -3.32 32.43 -28.70
CA GLN A 5 -4.71 32.06 -28.41
C GLN A 5 -4.86 30.55 -28.53
N LEU A 6 -5.31 29.90 -27.46
CA LEU A 6 -5.56 28.46 -27.40
C LEU A 6 -7.01 28.25 -26.95
N LYS A 7 -7.70 27.31 -27.60
CA LYS A 7 -8.98 26.83 -27.11
C LYS A 7 -8.73 25.66 -26.19
N LEU A 8 -9.20 25.79 -24.95
CA LEU A 8 -9.04 24.78 -23.91
C LEU A 8 -10.40 24.16 -23.58
N TYR A 9 -10.33 22.95 -23.05
CA TYR A 9 -11.45 22.06 -22.80
C TYR A 9 -11.26 21.43 -21.42
N GLN A 10 -12.35 21.26 -20.67
CA GLN A 10 -12.35 20.37 -19.51
C GLN A 10 -12.25 18.92 -19.98
N PHE A 11 -11.82 18.01 -19.09
CA PHE A 11 -11.65 16.59 -19.43
C PHE A 11 -12.92 15.98 -20.07
N GLU A 12 -14.10 16.30 -19.53
CA GLU A 12 -15.38 15.83 -20.04
C GLU A 12 -15.74 16.37 -21.43
N GLU A 13 -15.15 17.49 -21.85
CA GLU A 13 -15.40 18.10 -23.16
C GLU A 13 -14.50 17.52 -24.26
N LEU A 14 -13.51 16.69 -23.90
CA LEU A 14 -12.59 16.06 -24.85
C LEU A 14 -13.27 14.94 -25.65
N SER A 15 -12.75 14.71 -26.86
CA SER A 15 -13.04 13.49 -27.61
C SER A 15 -12.48 12.26 -26.88
N GLU A 16 -12.94 11.07 -27.25
CA GLU A 16 -12.42 9.80 -26.72
C GLU A 16 -10.89 9.72 -26.84
N GLN A 17 -10.36 10.04 -28.03
CA GLN A 17 -8.92 10.09 -28.27
C GLN A 17 -8.20 11.14 -27.39
N GLY A 18 -8.83 12.29 -27.15
CA GLY A 18 -8.29 13.32 -26.27
C GLY A 18 -8.26 12.86 -24.81
N ARG A 19 -9.28 12.13 -24.35
CA ARG A 19 -9.33 11.56 -23.00
C ARG A 19 -8.28 10.46 -22.80
N GLU A 20 -8.16 9.54 -23.74
CA GLU A 20 -7.15 8.47 -23.71
C GLU A 20 -5.73 9.07 -23.64
N LYS A 21 -5.48 10.11 -24.44
CA LYS A 21 -4.21 10.83 -24.40
C LYS A 21 -4.00 11.55 -23.07
N ALA A 22 -5.01 12.23 -22.53
CA ALA A 22 -4.94 12.92 -21.25
C ALA A 22 -4.65 11.93 -20.10
N ILE A 23 -5.31 10.77 -20.07
CA ILE A 23 -5.06 9.71 -19.08
C ILE A 23 -3.63 9.17 -19.24
N THR A 24 -3.23 8.80 -20.45
CA THR A 24 -1.90 8.22 -20.72
C THR A 24 -0.76 9.16 -20.34
N ASP A 25 -0.87 10.45 -20.70
CA ASP A 25 0.14 11.46 -20.40
C ASP A 25 0.24 11.78 -18.89
N ASN A 26 -0.73 11.34 -18.08
CA ASN A 26 -0.82 11.60 -16.64
C ASN A 26 -1.02 10.29 -15.83
N ALA A 27 -0.54 9.15 -16.33
CA ALA A 27 -0.79 7.84 -15.71
C ALA A 27 -0.25 7.70 -14.27
N ASP A 28 0.73 8.51 -13.89
CA ASP A 28 1.35 8.54 -12.57
C ASP A 28 0.79 9.64 -11.65
N PHE A 29 -0.24 10.37 -12.10
CA PHE A 29 -0.74 11.57 -11.41
C PHE A 29 -1.06 11.32 -9.93
N ASN A 30 -1.87 10.29 -9.66
CA ASN A 30 -2.31 9.94 -8.31
C ASN A 30 -1.21 9.31 -7.43
N VAL A 31 -0.15 8.78 -8.05
CA VAL A 31 0.95 8.10 -7.34
C VAL A 31 2.24 8.93 -7.30
N SER A 32 2.16 10.20 -7.69
CA SER A 32 3.31 11.12 -7.76
C SER A 32 3.86 11.55 -6.39
N TYR A 33 3.04 11.48 -5.32
CA TYR A 33 3.47 11.88 -3.99
C TYR A 33 2.66 11.18 -2.88
N ASN A 34 3.36 10.50 -1.95
CA ASN A 34 2.83 10.02 -0.67
C ASN A 34 1.52 9.20 -0.71
N TRP A 35 1.23 8.53 -1.82
CA TRP A 35 0.00 7.74 -1.96
C TRP A 35 -0.06 6.58 -0.94
N TRP A 36 1.10 6.09 -0.49
CA TRP A 36 1.24 5.03 0.51
C TRP A 36 1.06 5.50 1.96
N ASP A 37 0.90 6.81 2.23
CA ASP A 37 0.92 7.34 3.61
C ASP A 37 -0.17 6.70 4.48
N MET A 38 -1.37 6.50 3.94
CA MET A 38 -2.48 5.84 4.65
C MET A 38 -2.15 4.39 5.01
N THR A 39 -1.49 3.66 4.12
CA THR A 39 -1.04 2.28 4.39
C THR A 39 0.07 2.23 5.45
N TYR A 40 0.96 3.23 5.47
CA TYR A 40 1.99 3.36 6.51
C TYR A 40 1.39 3.72 7.88
N GLU A 41 0.37 4.56 7.90
CA GLU A 41 -0.35 4.90 9.12
C GLU A 41 -1.11 3.68 9.68
N ASP A 42 -1.79 2.92 8.82
CA ASP A 42 -2.44 1.65 9.18
C ASP A 42 -1.45 0.67 9.82
N ALA A 43 -0.31 0.41 9.17
CA ALA A 43 0.75 -0.42 9.72
C ALA A 43 1.24 0.09 11.08
N ARG A 44 1.46 1.39 11.21
CA ARG A 44 1.93 1.99 12.47
C ARG A 44 0.92 1.79 13.60
N ASN A 45 -0.38 1.92 13.31
CA ASN A 45 -1.44 1.80 14.31
C ASN A 45 -1.49 0.40 14.92
N ILE A 46 -1.18 -0.64 14.13
CA ILE A 46 -1.05 -2.02 14.64
C ILE A 46 0.33 -2.35 15.23
N GLY A 47 1.21 -1.36 15.41
CA GLY A 47 2.56 -1.57 15.94
C GLY A 47 3.53 -2.21 14.95
N LEU A 48 3.29 -2.05 13.64
CA LEU A 48 4.19 -2.49 12.57
C LEU A 48 4.81 -1.27 11.87
N LYS A 49 6.09 -1.34 11.54
CA LYS A 49 6.79 -0.32 10.76
C LYS A 49 7.17 -0.88 9.41
N ILE A 50 6.60 -0.36 8.34
CA ILE A 50 7.12 -0.59 6.99
C ILE A 50 8.44 0.20 6.86
N THR A 51 9.52 -0.49 6.50
CA THR A 51 10.87 0.10 6.37
C THR A 51 11.26 0.38 4.92
N GLY A 52 10.52 -0.19 3.97
CA GLY A 52 10.65 0.09 2.54
C GLY A 52 9.85 -0.90 1.72
N PHE A 53 9.52 -0.53 0.49
CA PHE A 53 8.87 -1.41 -0.47
C PHE A 53 9.33 -1.07 -1.88
N ASP A 54 9.11 -2.00 -2.80
CA ASP A 54 9.30 -1.86 -4.24
C ASP A 54 8.19 -2.69 -4.89
N LEU A 55 7.34 -2.06 -5.70
CA LEU A 55 6.25 -2.74 -6.42
C LEU A 55 6.65 -3.19 -7.83
N ASP A 56 7.81 -2.73 -8.31
CA ASP A 56 8.28 -3.01 -9.65
C ASP A 56 9.06 -4.34 -9.69
N ARG A 57 10.35 -4.27 -9.99
CA ARG A 57 11.16 -5.44 -10.29
C ARG A 57 11.49 -6.23 -9.03
N ALA A 58 11.71 -5.57 -7.89
CA ALA A 58 12.13 -6.26 -6.69
C ALA A 58 10.93 -6.82 -5.90
N HIS A 59 9.76 -6.21 -6.05
CA HIS A 59 8.47 -6.73 -5.58
C HIS A 59 8.53 -7.21 -4.11
N TYR A 60 8.84 -6.29 -3.21
CA TYR A 60 8.98 -6.54 -1.78
C TYR A 60 8.32 -5.47 -0.92
N CYS A 61 7.98 -5.85 0.30
CA CYS A 61 7.70 -4.95 1.40
C CYS A 61 8.49 -5.45 2.60
N ASN A 62 9.28 -4.60 3.23
CA ASN A 62 10.03 -4.89 4.44
C ASN A 62 9.34 -4.24 5.63
N ALA A 63 9.29 -4.96 6.75
CA ALA A 63 8.68 -4.47 7.97
C ALA A 63 9.41 -4.94 9.22
N GLU A 64 9.23 -4.19 10.30
CA GLU A 64 9.75 -4.46 11.64
C GLU A 64 8.62 -4.24 12.65
N PHE A 65 8.60 -5.00 13.75
CA PHE A 65 7.72 -4.67 14.87
C PHE A 65 8.19 -3.38 15.54
N ILE A 66 7.27 -2.46 15.78
CA ILE A 66 7.48 -1.29 16.65
C ILE A 66 7.44 -1.73 18.11
N ASN A 67 6.50 -2.63 18.41
CA ASN A 67 6.31 -3.24 19.71
C ASN A 67 6.85 -4.67 19.69
N ASP A 68 5.96 -5.66 19.77
CA ASP A 68 6.27 -7.07 19.68
C ASP A 68 5.19 -7.81 18.89
N ALA A 69 5.46 -9.05 18.51
CA ALA A 69 4.56 -9.87 17.71
C ALA A 69 3.18 -10.08 18.36
N ILE A 70 3.13 -10.19 19.70
CA ILE A 70 1.90 -10.44 20.45
C ILE A 70 1.03 -9.18 20.45
N TYR A 71 1.63 -8.02 20.73
CA TYR A 71 0.97 -6.73 20.65
C TYR A 71 0.39 -6.50 19.24
N THR A 72 1.20 -6.70 18.20
CA THR A 72 0.76 -6.48 16.83
C THR A 72 -0.37 -7.41 16.42
N ALA A 73 -0.29 -8.70 16.74
CA ALA A 73 -1.38 -9.63 16.46
C ALA A 73 -2.67 -9.24 17.19
N ARG A 74 -2.57 -8.84 18.45
CA ARG A 74 -3.72 -8.36 19.22
C ARG A 74 -4.33 -7.10 18.60
N GLN A 75 -3.51 -6.13 18.23
CA GLN A 75 -3.99 -4.87 17.68
C GLN A 75 -4.69 -5.07 16.34
N ILE A 76 -4.15 -5.94 15.48
CA ILE A 76 -4.81 -6.38 14.24
C ILE A 76 -6.20 -6.95 14.54
N THR A 77 -6.35 -7.82 15.55
CA THR A 77 -7.67 -8.41 15.87
C THR A 77 -8.68 -7.42 16.43
N ILE A 78 -8.25 -6.23 16.87
CA ILE A 78 -9.11 -5.16 17.37
C ILE A 78 -9.50 -4.20 16.24
N ASP A 79 -8.52 -3.80 15.44
CA ASP A 79 -8.67 -2.70 14.48
C ASP A 79 -9.06 -3.18 13.08
N HIS A 80 -8.58 -4.35 12.66
CA HIS A 80 -8.84 -4.86 11.31
C HIS A 80 -10.13 -5.69 11.29
N GLY A 81 -10.85 -5.63 10.17
CA GLY A 81 -12.05 -6.43 9.97
C GLY A 81 -11.73 -7.92 9.85
N GLU A 82 -12.62 -8.78 10.33
CA GLU A 82 -12.45 -10.25 10.32
C GLU A 82 -12.27 -10.86 8.92
N GLN A 83 -12.68 -10.12 7.88
CA GLN A 83 -12.53 -10.55 6.48
C GLN A 83 -11.17 -10.14 5.88
N CYS A 84 -10.37 -9.33 6.57
CA CYS A 84 -9.05 -8.93 6.12
C CYS A 84 -8.05 -10.08 6.26
N ASP A 85 -7.16 -10.23 5.27
CA ASP A 85 -6.11 -11.24 5.33
C ASP A 85 -5.17 -11.07 6.53
N THR A 86 -4.92 -9.82 6.94
CA THR A 86 -4.13 -9.48 8.13
C THR A 86 -4.76 -10.04 9.40
N TYR A 87 -6.08 -9.98 9.54
CA TYR A 87 -6.81 -10.57 10.67
C TYR A 87 -6.56 -12.08 10.76
N ARG A 88 -6.74 -12.79 9.64
CA ARG A 88 -6.46 -14.23 9.57
C ARG A 88 -5.00 -14.55 9.91
N ILE A 89 -4.05 -13.78 9.38
CA ILE A 89 -2.61 -13.95 9.67
C ILE A 89 -2.32 -13.79 11.19
N ALA A 90 -2.95 -12.81 11.84
CA ALA A 90 -2.81 -12.61 13.28
C ALA A 90 -3.40 -13.77 14.10
N THR A 91 -4.58 -14.27 13.72
CA THR A 91 -5.19 -15.41 14.41
C THR A 91 -4.40 -16.70 14.21
N ASP A 92 -3.86 -16.94 13.01
CA ASP A 92 -3.01 -18.10 12.71
C ASP A 92 -1.72 -18.07 13.55
N PHE A 93 -1.12 -16.89 13.73
CA PHE A 93 0.02 -16.69 14.61
C PHE A 93 -0.32 -16.96 16.08
N GLN A 94 -1.41 -16.40 16.60
CA GLN A 94 -1.85 -16.62 17.99
C GLN A 94 -2.06 -18.10 18.28
N GLN A 95 -2.77 -18.81 17.40
CA GLN A 95 -3.01 -20.25 17.52
C GLN A 95 -1.71 -21.06 17.48
N SER A 96 -0.80 -20.73 16.57
CA SER A 96 0.49 -21.40 16.45
C SER A 96 1.34 -21.22 17.70
N ARG A 97 1.39 -19.99 18.23
CA ARG A 97 2.13 -19.65 19.44
C ARG A 97 1.54 -20.34 20.68
N ASP A 98 0.23 -20.31 20.84
CA ASP A 98 -0.47 -20.95 21.96
C ASP A 98 -0.27 -22.47 21.93
N LEU A 99 -0.28 -23.08 20.74
CA LEU A 99 0.02 -24.50 20.58
C LEU A 99 1.44 -24.83 21.04
N ILE A 100 2.45 -24.04 20.63
CA ILE A 100 3.85 -24.22 21.06
C ILE A 100 3.93 -24.19 22.59
N VAL A 101 3.42 -23.13 23.22
CA VAL A 101 3.53 -22.92 24.68
C VAL A 101 2.75 -23.97 25.47
N SER A 102 1.57 -24.37 25.01
CA SER A 102 0.71 -25.31 25.74
C SER A 102 1.16 -26.76 25.65
N THR A 103 1.88 -27.12 24.57
CA THR A 103 2.33 -28.50 24.34
C THR A 103 3.79 -28.73 24.74
N TRP A 104 4.54 -27.67 25.05
CA TRP A 104 5.94 -27.78 25.43
C TRP A 104 6.12 -28.58 26.73
N PRO A 105 7.09 -29.51 26.80
CA PRO A 105 7.35 -30.28 28.01
C PRO A 105 7.74 -29.38 29.20
N LYS A 106 7.34 -29.81 30.39
CA LYS A 106 7.61 -29.10 31.64
C LYS A 106 8.15 -30.08 32.68
N GLU A 107 9.11 -29.61 33.45
CA GLU A 107 9.63 -30.31 34.61
C GLU A 107 8.54 -30.45 35.68
N GLU A 108 8.77 -31.30 36.68
CA GLU A 108 7.87 -31.45 37.84
C GLU A 108 7.66 -30.12 38.60
N THR A 109 8.60 -29.19 38.49
CA THR A 109 8.53 -27.83 39.05
C THR A 109 7.52 -26.94 38.33
N GLY A 110 7.09 -27.32 37.13
CA GLY A 110 6.25 -26.53 36.23
C GLY A 110 7.02 -25.59 35.29
N GLU A 111 8.35 -25.57 35.38
CA GLU A 111 9.23 -24.85 34.45
C GLU A 111 9.33 -25.59 33.12
N PHE A 112 9.57 -24.86 32.01
CA PHE A 112 9.72 -25.45 30.70
C PHE A 112 11.04 -26.22 30.58
N GLU A 113 10.97 -27.46 30.08
CA GLU A 113 12.18 -28.20 29.70
C GLU A 113 12.78 -27.58 28.44
N GLN A 114 14.12 -27.54 28.37
CA GLN A 114 14.85 -27.00 27.21
C GLN A 114 14.37 -25.60 26.81
N ALA A 115 14.37 -24.66 27.77
CA ALA A 115 13.88 -23.29 27.56
C ALA A 115 14.52 -22.58 26.35
N ASP A 116 15.81 -22.82 26.08
CA ASP A 116 16.48 -22.25 24.91
C ASP A 116 15.86 -22.71 23.58
N GLU A 117 15.41 -23.98 23.50
CA GLU A 117 14.73 -24.51 22.31
C GLU A 117 13.30 -23.97 22.18
N LEU A 118 12.64 -23.69 23.30
CA LEU A 118 11.33 -23.03 23.31
C LEU A 118 11.44 -21.60 22.76
N ASP A 119 12.45 -20.85 23.22
CA ASP A 119 12.70 -19.49 22.75
C ASP A 119 12.97 -19.48 21.24
N GLU A 120 13.80 -20.39 20.73
CA GLU A 120 14.04 -20.52 19.28
C GLU A 120 12.75 -20.86 18.51
N ALA A 121 11.89 -21.73 19.06
CA ALA A 121 10.63 -22.08 18.42
C ALA A 121 9.65 -20.90 18.35
N LEU A 122 9.60 -20.09 19.42
CA LEU A 122 8.80 -18.87 19.48
C LEU A 122 9.32 -17.79 18.53
N ASP A 123 10.63 -17.54 18.51
CA ASP A 123 11.27 -16.61 17.57
C ASP A 123 10.99 -17.01 16.12
N ASN A 124 11.08 -18.29 15.79
CA ASN A 124 10.73 -18.79 14.47
C ASN A 124 9.24 -18.58 14.14
N CYS A 125 8.35 -18.68 15.12
CA CYS A 125 6.93 -18.38 14.95
C CYS A 125 6.69 -16.89 14.67
N GLU A 126 7.33 -16.01 15.41
CA GLU A 126 7.24 -14.56 15.24
C GLU A 126 7.82 -14.09 13.90
N ASN A 127 8.95 -14.68 13.47
CA ASN A 127 9.55 -14.39 12.17
C ASN A 127 8.65 -14.81 11.00
N ARG A 128 7.92 -15.92 11.11
CA ARG A 128 6.93 -16.31 10.10
C ARG A 128 5.77 -15.33 10.06
N PHE A 129 5.29 -14.88 11.23
CA PHE A 129 4.24 -13.88 11.33
C PHE A 129 4.64 -12.56 10.68
N LEU A 130 5.83 -12.04 10.99
CA LEU A 130 6.35 -10.80 10.40
C LEU A 130 6.42 -10.88 8.87
N LYS A 131 6.93 -12.00 8.33
CA LYS A 131 6.99 -12.23 6.88
C LYS A 131 5.61 -12.29 6.24
N SER A 132 4.64 -12.95 6.88
CA SER A 132 3.26 -13.00 6.38
C SER A 132 2.62 -11.61 6.38
N LEU A 133 2.84 -10.79 7.42
CA LEU A 133 2.37 -9.41 7.43
C LEU A 133 3.03 -8.57 6.34
N ALA A 134 4.34 -8.68 6.16
CA ALA A 134 5.07 -7.97 5.11
C ALA A 134 4.49 -8.29 3.72
N HIS A 135 4.21 -9.56 3.42
CA HIS A 135 3.53 -9.94 2.17
C HIS A 135 2.08 -9.46 2.08
N ALA A 136 1.35 -9.38 3.19
CA ALA A 136 0.01 -8.81 3.20
C ALA A 136 0.03 -7.32 2.87
N TYR A 137 0.93 -6.56 3.48
CA TYR A 137 1.10 -5.13 3.19
C TYR A 137 1.63 -4.87 1.79
N LEU A 138 2.48 -5.73 1.24
CA LEU A 138 2.86 -5.66 -0.18
C LEU A 138 1.62 -5.70 -1.09
N ARG A 139 0.70 -6.65 -0.87
CA ARG A 139 -0.53 -6.75 -1.65
C ARG A 139 -1.47 -5.56 -1.45
N ILE A 140 -1.52 -5.00 -0.24
CA ILE A 140 -2.32 -3.79 0.03
C ILE A 140 -1.77 -2.61 -0.79
N LEU A 141 -0.45 -2.42 -0.76
CA LEU A 141 0.23 -1.37 -1.53
C LEU A 141 0.04 -1.56 -3.04
N ASP A 142 0.16 -2.81 -3.52
CA ASP A 142 -0.02 -3.17 -4.93
C ASP A 142 -1.44 -2.87 -5.41
N ASN A 143 -2.45 -3.32 -4.67
CA ASN A 143 -3.86 -3.06 -4.99
C ASN A 143 -4.20 -1.55 -4.96
N GLU A 144 -3.64 -0.80 -4.01
CA GLU A 144 -3.83 0.65 -3.93
C GLU A 144 -3.19 1.36 -5.12
N HIS A 145 -1.96 0.97 -5.48
CA HIS A 145 -1.27 1.50 -6.66
C HIS A 145 -2.06 1.21 -7.95
N ASP A 146 -2.52 -0.02 -8.14
CA ASP A 146 -3.35 -0.41 -9.29
C ASP A 146 -4.66 0.37 -9.35
N HIS A 147 -5.31 0.59 -8.20
CA HIS A 147 -6.52 1.40 -8.14
C HIS A 147 -6.24 2.85 -8.54
N LEU A 148 -5.22 3.47 -7.94
CA LEU A 148 -4.87 4.87 -8.16
C LEU A 148 -4.37 5.17 -9.58
N THR A 149 -3.75 4.19 -10.23
CA THR A 149 -3.25 4.30 -11.62
C THR A 149 -4.25 3.82 -12.67
N SER A 150 -5.44 3.38 -12.26
CA SER A 150 -6.50 3.01 -13.19
C SER A 150 -7.03 4.22 -13.98
N ASP A 151 -7.44 3.99 -15.23
CA ASP A 151 -8.01 5.02 -16.10
C ASP A 151 -9.16 5.79 -15.44
N GLU A 152 -9.99 5.11 -14.65
CA GLU A 152 -11.11 5.70 -13.89
C GLU A 152 -10.60 6.66 -12.81
N ALA A 153 -9.65 6.22 -11.97
CA ALA A 153 -9.10 7.06 -10.92
C ALA A 153 -8.34 8.28 -11.47
N ILE A 154 -7.65 8.13 -12.60
CA ILE A 154 -6.99 9.25 -13.28
C ILE A 154 -8.03 10.22 -13.85
N ALA A 155 -9.06 9.72 -14.54
CA ALA A 155 -10.13 10.56 -15.08
C ALA A 155 -10.87 11.35 -14.00
N ASP A 156 -11.19 10.69 -12.88
CA ASP A 156 -11.84 11.32 -11.72
C ASP A 156 -10.96 12.42 -11.12
N ALA A 157 -9.66 12.15 -10.95
CA ALA A 157 -8.71 13.13 -10.43
C ALA A 157 -8.56 14.34 -11.37
N LEU A 158 -8.44 14.11 -12.68
CA LEU A 158 -8.33 15.19 -13.67
C LEU A 158 -9.58 16.07 -13.72
N THR A 159 -10.76 15.45 -13.57
CA THR A 159 -12.05 16.14 -13.55
C THR A 159 -12.25 16.91 -12.24
N ALA A 160 -12.00 16.28 -11.09
CA ALA A 160 -12.16 16.90 -9.77
C ALA A 160 -11.23 18.09 -9.54
N ASN A 161 -10.03 18.07 -10.14
CA ASN A 161 -9.08 19.18 -10.07
C ASN A 161 -9.31 20.27 -11.15
N GLU A 162 -10.34 20.14 -11.99
CA GLU A 162 -10.72 21.11 -13.03
C GLU A 162 -9.56 21.47 -13.98
N TYR A 163 -8.74 20.49 -14.35
CA TYR A 163 -7.66 20.72 -15.31
C TYR A 163 -8.18 21.03 -16.71
N TRP A 164 -7.43 21.87 -17.41
CA TRP A 164 -7.71 22.29 -18.77
C TRP A 164 -6.80 21.58 -19.76
N PHE A 165 -7.32 21.26 -20.94
CA PHE A 165 -6.63 20.51 -21.98
C PHE A 165 -6.80 21.16 -23.35
N THR A 166 -5.84 20.96 -24.24
CA THR A 166 -6.03 21.20 -25.67
C THR A 166 -6.97 20.15 -26.27
N ALA A 167 -7.50 20.39 -27.48
CA ALA A 167 -8.43 19.46 -28.12
C ALA A 167 -7.84 18.05 -28.36
N ASP A 168 -6.51 17.93 -28.49
CA ASP A 168 -5.77 16.66 -28.60
C ASP A 168 -5.44 16.03 -27.24
N GLY A 169 -5.91 16.57 -26.12
CA GLY A 169 -5.76 15.96 -24.80
C GLY A 169 -4.47 16.30 -24.05
N LYS A 170 -3.66 17.25 -24.54
CA LYS A 170 -2.49 17.72 -23.76
C LYS A 170 -2.97 18.64 -22.65
N MET A 171 -2.54 18.37 -21.43
CA MET A 171 -2.82 19.26 -20.30
C MET A 171 -2.22 20.65 -20.58
N ALA A 172 -2.97 21.70 -20.27
CA ALA A 172 -2.64 23.10 -20.54
C ALA A 172 -1.57 23.66 -19.59
N THR A 173 -0.55 22.86 -19.28
CA THR A 173 0.67 23.30 -18.63
C THR A 173 1.67 23.78 -19.68
N HIS A 174 2.61 24.63 -19.29
CA HIS A 174 3.69 25.10 -20.19
C HIS A 174 3.17 25.70 -21.53
N LEU A 175 2.21 26.62 -21.45
CA LEU A 175 1.46 27.20 -22.59
C LEU A 175 2.34 27.68 -23.77
N GLU A 176 3.54 28.20 -23.50
CA GLU A 176 4.48 28.64 -24.53
C GLU A 176 4.94 27.49 -25.45
N LYS A 177 5.08 26.27 -24.92
CA LYS A 177 5.45 25.08 -25.70
C LYS A 177 4.27 24.57 -26.52
N LEU A 178 3.07 24.60 -25.94
CA LEU A 178 1.84 24.20 -26.64
C LEU A 178 1.60 25.06 -27.88
N ALA A 179 1.86 26.36 -27.77
CA ALA A 179 1.74 27.32 -28.86
C ALA A 179 2.66 27.08 -30.06
N LEU A 180 3.73 26.30 -29.89
CA LEU A 180 4.63 25.93 -30.99
C LEU A 180 4.15 24.68 -31.75
N THR A 181 3.19 23.94 -31.17
CA THR A 181 2.68 22.66 -31.70
C THR A 181 1.20 22.67 -32.05
N ALA A 182 0.48 23.75 -31.69
CA ALA A 182 -0.91 24.02 -32.03
C ALA A 182 -1.02 24.78 -33.35
#